data_AF-A0A9D8VIG4-F1
#
_entry.id   AF-A0A9D8VIG4-F1
#
_cell.length_a   1.000
_cell.length_b   1.000
_cell.length_c   1.000
_cell.angle_alpha   90.00
_cell.angle_beta   90.00
_cell.angle_gamma   90.00
#
_symmetry.space_group_name_H-M   'P 1'
#
loop_
_entity.id
_entity.type
_entity.pdbx_description
1 polymer ?
#
loop_
_entity_poly.entity_id
_entity_poly.type
_entity_poly.pdbx_seq_one_letter_code
_entity_poly.pdbx_strand_id
1 'polypeptide(L)'
;MNRIPLILAFLLLGCGGSNEVRAPGEVTAEDTGRSQAVRVQDLLVSRVPGIRVSQTADGRLQVRLRGNTSFRGDDLPLYVVDGVPVTPNNDGTLPGIVVTEIESIQVLKDPTDTVQWGMRGANGVIVVTTKTGASKRDS
;
A
#
# COMPACT_ATOMS: atom_id res chain seq x y z
N MET A 1 60.49 14.94 -19.73
CA MET A 1 59.44 13.92 -19.49
C MET A 1 58.85 14.20 -18.11
N ASN A 2 57.57 14.43 -17.81
CA ASN A 2 56.24 14.28 -18.45
C ASN A 2 55.35 15.42 -17.91
N ARG A 3 54.75 16.30 -18.73
CA ARG A 3 53.35 16.26 -19.22
C ARG A 3 52.31 15.88 -18.14
N ILE A 4 51.79 16.87 -17.41
CA ILE A 4 50.56 16.76 -16.60
C ILE A 4 49.46 17.49 -17.37
N PRO A 5 48.37 16.83 -17.81
CA PRO A 5 47.33 17.49 -18.59
C PRO A 5 46.27 18.13 -17.69
N LEU A 6 45.82 19.28 -18.16
CA LEU A 6 44.70 20.10 -17.72
C LEU A 6 43.39 19.27 -17.69
N ILE A 7 42.84 19.01 -16.50
CA ILE A 7 41.53 18.36 -16.35
C ILE A 7 40.46 19.44 -16.55
N LEU A 8 39.91 19.47 -17.75
CA LEU A 8 38.67 20.17 -18.09
C LEU A 8 37.51 19.41 -17.44
N ALA A 9 37.03 19.91 -16.30
CA ALA A 9 35.84 19.40 -15.64
C ALA A 9 34.59 19.83 -16.43
N PHE A 10 34.12 18.96 -17.32
CA PHE A 10 32.77 19.05 -17.87
C PHE A 10 31.79 18.60 -16.77
N LEU A 11 31.30 19.57 -15.99
CA LEU A 11 30.19 19.34 -15.08
C LEU A 11 28.91 19.22 -15.92
N LEU A 12 28.62 17.99 -16.35
CA LEU A 12 27.34 17.61 -16.93
C LEU A 12 26.26 17.82 -15.87
N LEU A 13 25.48 18.89 -16.04
CA LEU A 13 24.22 19.10 -15.35
C LEU A 13 23.25 18.02 -15.86
N GLY A 14 23.26 16.87 -15.19
CA GLY A 14 22.35 15.75 -15.45
C GLY A 14 21.00 15.98 -14.80
N CYS A 15 19.97 16.06 -15.63
CA CYS A 15 18.55 16.20 -15.31
C CYS A 15 18.03 15.18 -14.28
N GLY A 16 17.09 15.65 -13.46
CA GLY A 16 15.71 15.16 -13.48
C GLY A 16 15.50 13.70 -13.08
N GLY A 17 15.22 13.50 -11.79
CA GLY A 17 14.37 12.41 -11.32
C GLY A 17 13.51 12.99 -10.23
N SER A 18 12.20 13.10 -10.46
CA SER A 18 11.21 13.37 -9.42
C SER A 18 11.36 12.28 -8.36
N ASN A 19 12.07 12.61 -7.30
CA ASN A 19 12.30 11.73 -6.19
C ASN A 19 11.03 11.79 -5.34
N GLU A 20 10.01 11.05 -5.77
CA GLU A 20 8.79 10.88 -5.00
C GLU A 20 9.20 10.12 -3.74
N VAL A 21 9.22 10.83 -2.61
CA VAL A 21 9.57 10.28 -1.31
C VAL A 21 8.50 9.27 -0.95
N ARG A 22 8.74 8.01 -1.33
CA ARG A 22 7.79 6.91 -1.15
C ARG A 22 7.47 6.71 0.32
N ALA A 23 6.19 6.67 0.66
CA ALA A 23 5.77 6.42 2.03
C ALA A 23 6.13 4.98 2.44
N PRO A 24 6.65 4.76 3.66
CA PRO A 24 6.94 3.42 4.15
C PRO A 24 5.64 2.60 4.24
N GLY A 25 5.55 1.50 3.48
CA GLY A 25 4.37 0.62 3.47
C GLY A 25 3.37 0.86 2.34
N GLU A 26 3.78 1.57 1.29
CA GLU A 26 2.99 1.73 0.06
C GLU A 26 3.32 0.66 -0.99
N VAL A 27 2.30 0.08 -1.61
CA VAL A 27 2.38 -0.84 -2.75
C VAL A 27 1.84 -0.13 -3.99
N THR A 28 2.57 -0.12 -5.10
CA THR A 28 2.18 0.59 -6.32
C THR A 28 1.77 -0.36 -7.45
N ALA A 29 1.19 0.17 -8.51
CA ALA A 29 0.77 -0.57 -9.70
C ALA A 29 1.92 -1.36 -10.33
N GLU A 30 3.15 -0.85 -10.25
CA GLU A 30 4.35 -1.54 -10.74
C GLU A 30 4.67 -2.80 -9.94
N ASP A 31 4.43 -2.79 -8.62
CA ASP A 31 4.63 -3.95 -7.76
C ASP A 31 3.53 -4.99 -7.97
N THR A 32 2.33 -4.51 -8.23
CA THR A 32 1.18 -5.34 -8.57
C THR A 32 1.35 -6.01 -9.93
N GLY A 33 1.83 -5.28 -10.95
CA GLY A 33 2.05 -5.82 -12.29
C GLY A 33 3.22 -6.80 -12.40
N ARG A 34 4.21 -6.71 -11.50
CA ARG A 34 5.33 -7.67 -11.42
C ARG A 34 5.01 -8.89 -10.55
N SER A 35 3.99 -8.80 -9.72
CA SER A 35 3.60 -9.86 -8.80
C SER A 35 2.55 -10.77 -9.43
N GLN A 36 2.73 -12.09 -9.28
CA GLN A 36 1.70 -13.08 -9.65
C GLN A 36 0.60 -13.20 -8.56
N ALA A 37 0.51 -12.23 -7.66
CA ALA A 37 -0.48 -12.25 -6.58
C ALA A 37 -1.89 -12.14 -7.17
N VAL A 38 -2.70 -13.15 -6.87
CA VAL A 38 -4.13 -13.17 -7.22
C VAL A 38 -4.93 -12.26 -6.28
N ARG A 39 -4.38 -11.93 -5.10
CA ARG A 39 -5.10 -11.21 -4.05
C ARG A 39 -4.30 -10.07 -3.44
N VAL A 40 -5.01 -9.04 -3.00
CA VAL A 40 -4.45 -7.82 -2.37
C VAL A 40 -3.66 -8.15 -1.12
N GLN A 41 -4.17 -9.07 -0.31
CA GLN A 41 -3.52 -9.48 0.93
C GLN A 41 -2.14 -10.12 0.71
N ASP A 42 -1.94 -10.83 -0.41
CA ASP A 42 -0.66 -11.46 -0.72
C ASP A 42 0.39 -10.40 -1.08
N LEU A 43 -0.03 -9.35 -1.78
CA LEU A 43 0.81 -8.17 -2.05
C LEU A 43 1.19 -7.44 -0.76
N LEU A 44 0.21 -7.24 0.12
CA LEU A 44 0.41 -6.55 1.39
C LEU A 44 1.39 -7.28 2.30
N VAL A 45 1.30 -8.61 2.41
CA VAL A 45 2.26 -9.41 3.21
C VAL A 45 3.67 -9.32 2.65
N SER A 46 3.81 -9.29 1.32
CA SER A 46 5.11 -9.24 0.64
C SER A 46 5.80 -7.87 0.78
N ARG A 47 5.03 -6.78 0.83
CA ARG A 47 5.55 -5.41 0.70
C ARG A 47 5.45 -4.57 1.96
N VAL A 48 4.50 -4.86 2.84
CA VAL A 48 4.26 -4.06 4.05
C VAL A 48 4.69 -4.86 5.28
N PRO A 49 5.78 -4.44 5.96
CA PRO A 49 6.22 -5.13 7.15
C PRO A 49 5.17 -5.04 8.27
N GLY A 50 5.02 -6.15 8.99
CA GLY A 50 4.06 -6.27 10.08
C GLY A 50 2.64 -6.65 9.63
N ILE A 51 2.38 -6.86 8.34
CA ILE A 51 1.12 -7.47 7.90
C ILE A 51 1.16 -8.98 8.10
N ARG A 52 0.10 -9.56 8.67
CA ARG A 52 -0.12 -11.01 8.70
C ARG A 52 -1.49 -11.35 8.16
N VAL A 53 -1.56 -12.41 7.38
CA VAL A 53 -2.81 -13.03 6.93
C VAL A 53 -3.03 -14.29 7.75
N SER A 54 -4.23 -14.44 8.30
CA SER A 54 -4.67 -15.64 9.02
C SER A 54 -6.01 -16.09 8.50
N GLN A 55 -6.23 -17.39 8.41
CA GLN A 55 -7.54 -17.95 8.09
C GLN A 55 -8.29 -18.26 9.39
N THR A 56 -9.52 -17.78 9.51
CA THR A 56 -10.44 -18.12 10.61
C THR A 56 -10.98 -19.54 10.41
N ALA A 57 -11.45 -20.17 11.49
CA ALA A 57 -12.09 -21.49 11.45
C ALA A 57 -13.23 -21.59 10.40
N ASP A 58 -13.93 -20.48 10.13
CA ASP A 58 -14.98 -20.38 9.10
C ASP A 58 -14.45 -20.27 7.66
N GLY A 59 -13.15 -20.47 7.45
CA GLY A 59 -12.49 -20.37 6.15
C GLY A 59 -12.21 -18.94 5.68
N ARG A 60 -12.59 -17.92 6.46
CA ARG A 60 -12.41 -16.51 6.12
C ARG A 60 -10.94 -16.08 6.24
N LEU A 61 -10.38 -15.44 5.21
CA LEU A 61 -9.08 -14.80 5.28
C LEU A 61 -9.18 -13.42 5.95
N GLN A 62 -8.37 -13.21 6.97
CA GLN A 62 -8.28 -11.97 7.73
C GLN A 62 -6.86 -11.43 7.67
N VAL A 63 -6.73 -10.13 7.40
CA VAL A 63 -5.47 -9.40 7.52
C VAL A 63 -5.39 -8.73 8.88
N ARG A 64 -4.22 -8.81 9.53
CA ARG A 64 -3.93 -8.19 10.82
C ARG A 64 -2.64 -7.40 10.74
N LEU A 65 -2.61 -6.24 11.40
CA LEU A 65 -1.43 -5.39 11.51
C LEU A 65 -0.72 -5.67 12.85
N ARG A 66 0.54 -6.07 12.81
CA ARG A 66 1.39 -6.26 13.99
C ARG A 66 1.66 -4.91 14.64
N GLY A 67 1.30 -4.78 15.92
CA GLY A 67 1.49 -3.55 16.70
C GLY A 67 0.18 -2.91 17.14
N ASN A 68 -0.93 -3.17 16.44
CA ASN A 68 -2.26 -2.74 16.85
C ASN A 68 -2.89 -3.86 17.68
N THR A 69 -2.53 -3.93 18.97
CA THR A 69 -3.19 -4.84 19.91
C THR A 69 -4.40 -4.15 20.50
N SER A 70 -5.60 -4.50 20.03
CA SER A 70 -6.80 -4.25 20.82
C SER A 70 -6.84 -5.31 21.93
N PHE A 71 -7.10 -4.88 23.16
CA PHE A 71 -7.25 -5.80 24.30
C PHE A 71 -8.43 -6.79 24.12
N ARG A 72 -9.31 -6.57 23.14
CA ARG A 72 -10.49 -7.40 22.85
C ARG A 72 -10.30 -8.38 21.69
N GLY A 73 -9.19 -8.31 20.94
CA GLY A 73 -8.87 -9.25 19.86
C GLY A 73 -9.53 -8.96 18.51
N ASP A 74 -10.28 -7.87 18.39
CA ASP A 74 -10.87 -7.36 17.15
C ASP A 74 -9.89 -6.40 16.46
N ASP A 75 -8.73 -6.93 16.06
CA ASP A 75 -7.60 -6.14 15.49
C ASP A 75 -7.68 -6.02 13.96
N LEU A 76 -8.90 -6.08 13.40
CA LEU A 76 -9.08 -6.03 11.96
C LEU A 76 -8.97 -4.59 11.45
N PRO A 77 -8.16 -4.32 10.41
CA PRO A 77 -8.07 -3.01 9.80
C PRO A 77 -9.33 -2.69 9.00
N LEU A 78 -9.60 -1.40 8.82
CA LEU A 78 -10.61 -0.94 7.89
C LEU A 78 -10.08 -0.99 6.46
N TYR A 79 -10.81 -1.61 5.55
CA TYR A 79 -10.53 -1.50 4.12
C TYR A 79 -11.30 -0.35 3.52
N VAL A 80 -10.61 0.46 2.74
CA VAL A 80 -11.18 1.58 2.00
C VAL A 80 -10.77 1.44 0.55
N VAL A 81 -11.73 1.44 -0.36
CA VAL A 81 -11.50 1.44 -1.81
C VAL A 81 -12.00 2.76 -2.37
N ASP A 82 -11.13 3.54 -2.99
CA ASP A 82 -11.49 4.84 -3.61
C ASP A 82 -12.25 5.79 -2.66
N GLY A 83 -11.91 5.75 -1.37
CA GLY A 83 -12.55 6.54 -0.32
C GLY A 83 -13.82 5.91 0.29
N VAL A 84 -14.26 4.76 -0.21
CA VAL A 84 -15.43 4.04 0.28
C VAL A 84 -15.00 2.87 1.16
N PRO A 85 -15.46 2.79 2.42
CA PRO A 85 -15.20 1.63 3.27
C PRO A 85 -15.85 0.36 2.70
N VAL A 86 -15.07 -0.72 2.57
CA VAL A 86 -15.53 -2.01 2.07
C VAL A 86 -15.21 -3.14 3.05
N THR A 87 -15.96 -4.23 2.94
CA THR A 87 -15.68 -5.46 3.66
C THR A 87 -15.13 -6.49 2.67
N PRO A 88 -13.94 -7.06 2.90
CA PRO A 88 -13.43 -8.14 2.06
C PRO A 88 -14.35 -9.36 2.07
N ASN A 89 -14.37 -10.07 0.96
CA ASN A 89 -15.01 -11.37 0.82
C ASN A 89 -14.35 -12.42 1.74
N ASN A 90 -14.97 -13.59 1.87
CA ASN A 90 -14.43 -14.67 2.71
C ASN A 90 -13.03 -15.12 2.25
N ASP A 91 -12.73 -15.04 0.96
CA ASP A 91 -11.42 -15.36 0.39
C ASP A 91 -10.44 -14.16 0.44
N GLY A 92 -10.78 -13.10 1.18
CA GLY A 92 -10.00 -11.87 1.35
C GLY A 92 -9.94 -10.97 0.12
N THR A 93 -10.62 -11.33 -0.98
CA THR A 93 -10.71 -10.47 -2.16
C THR A 93 -11.60 -9.25 -1.86
N LEU A 94 -11.36 -8.15 -2.57
CA LEU A 94 -12.19 -6.96 -2.46
C LEU A 94 -13.37 -7.08 -3.44
N PRO A 95 -14.59 -6.77 -3.01
CA PRO A 95 -15.78 -6.95 -3.84
C PRO A 95 -15.71 -6.05 -5.08
N GLY A 96 -15.74 -6.67 -6.26
CA GLY A 96 -15.74 -5.97 -7.55
C GLY A 96 -14.40 -5.36 -7.96
N ILE A 97 -13.31 -5.62 -7.23
CA ILE A 97 -11.97 -5.10 -7.54
C ILE A 97 -11.03 -6.24 -7.84
N VAL A 98 -10.38 -6.18 -9.01
CA VAL A 98 -9.32 -7.09 -9.40
C VAL A 98 -7.95 -6.46 -9.16
N VAL A 99 -6.95 -7.30 -8.89
CA VAL A 99 -5.59 -6.85 -8.58
C VAL A 99 -5.00 -5.99 -9.72
N THR A 100 -5.31 -6.28 -10.99
CA THR A 100 -4.83 -5.52 -12.15
C THR A 100 -5.36 -4.09 -12.26
N GLU A 101 -6.47 -3.79 -11.57
CA GLU A 101 -7.09 -2.45 -11.53
C GLU A 101 -6.60 -1.60 -10.36
N ILE A 102 -5.77 -2.17 -9.49
CA ILE A 102 -5.20 -1.44 -8.34
C ILE A 102 -4.06 -0.55 -8.83
N GLU A 103 -4.17 0.73 -8.48
CA GLU A 103 -3.15 1.74 -8.73
C GLU A 103 -2.16 1.81 -7.56
N SER A 104 -2.69 1.91 -6.33
CA SER A 104 -1.87 1.91 -5.13
C SER A 104 -2.60 1.32 -3.93
N ILE A 105 -1.84 0.77 -3.01
CA ILE A 105 -2.32 0.32 -1.70
C ILE A 105 -1.45 0.99 -0.65
N GLN A 106 -2.09 1.74 0.23
CA GLN A 106 -1.45 2.43 1.34
C GLN A 106 -1.97 1.88 2.65
N VAL A 107 -1.05 1.64 3.59
CA VAL A 107 -1.40 1.15 4.92
C VAL A 107 -1.16 2.26 5.92
N LEU A 108 -2.24 2.85 6.41
CA LEU A 108 -2.24 3.90 7.41
C LEU A 108 -2.23 3.28 8.80
N LYS A 109 -1.16 3.53 9.55
CA LYS A 109 -0.99 3.03 10.93
C LYS A 109 -0.98 4.17 11.94
N ASP A 110 -0.66 5.38 11.50
CA ASP A 110 -0.51 6.52 12.38
C ASP A 110 -1.87 7.14 12.72
N PRO A 111 -2.09 7.53 13.99
CA PRO A 111 -3.36 8.09 14.43
C PRO A 111 -3.81 9.29 13.59
N THR A 112 -2.87 10.13 13.14
CA THR A 112 -3.13 11.33 12.32
C THR A 112 -3.76 11.00 10.96
N ASP A 113 -3.38 9.87 10.37
CA ASP A 113 -3.84 9.46 9.04
C ASP A 113 -5.16 8.71 9.12
N THR A 114 -5.44 8.10 10.27
CA THR A 114 -6.67 7.35 10.51
C THR A 114 -7.83 8.20 11.05
N VAL A 115 -7.58 9.46 11.46
CA VAL A 115 -8.61 10.36 12.02
C VAL A 115 -9.84 10.48 11.11
N GLN A 116 -9.63 10.55 9.79
CA GLN A 116 -10.72 10.68 8.81
C GLN A 116 -11.68 9.48 8.82
N TRP A 117 -11.22 8.33 9.33
CA TRP A 117 -11.97 7.06 9.39
C TRP A 117 -12.56 6.76 10.77
N GLY A 118 -12.31 7.64 11.76
CA GLY A 118 -12.84 7.55 13.12
C GLY A 118 -12.47 6.24 13.84
N MET A 119 -13.36 5.76 14.72
CA MET A 119 -13.14 4.54 15.52
C MET A 119 -12.87 3.29 14.68
N ARG A 120 -13.37 3.24 13.44
CA ARG A 120 -13.18 2.11 12.53
C ARG A 120 -11.73 2.01 12.04
N GLY A 121 -11.01 3.13 11.98
CA GLY A 121 -9.60 3.20 11.62
C GLY A 121 -8.63 3.01 12.79
N ALA A 122 -9.11 2.81 14.02
CA ALA A 122 -8.25 2.68 15.21
C ALA A 122 -7.28 1.49 15.15
N ASN A 123 -7.65 0.44 14.41
CA ASN A 123 -6.81 -0.75 14.17
C ASN A 123 -5.91 -0.60 12.93
N GLY A 124 -5.90 0.58 12.30
CA GLY A 124 -5.27 0.86 11.02
C GLY A 124 -6.25 0.82 9.86
N VAL A 125 -5.85 1.47 8.76
CA VAL A 125 -6.67 1.58 7.54
C VAL A 125 -5.83 1.15 6.35
N ILE A 126 -6.39 0.24 5.54
CA ILE A 126 -5.81 -0.16 4.27
C ILE A 126 -6.59 0.57 3.18
N VAL A 127 -5.96 1.58 2.60
CA VAL A 127 -6.51 2.37 1.51
C VAL A 127 -6.05 1.76 0.20
N VAL A 128 -7.00 1.38 -0.63
CA VAL A 128 -6.78 0.87 -1.99
C VAL A 128 -7.32 1.92 -2.94
N THR A 129 -6.45 2.42 -3.81
CA THR A 129 -6.83 3.30 -4.90
C THR A 129 -6.82 2.49 -6.19
N THR A 130 -7.92 2.54 -6.95
CA THR A 130 -8.00 1.92 -8.26
C THR A 130 -7.52 2.89 -9.34
N LYS A 131 -7.16 2.37 -10.52
CA LYS A 131 -6.78 3.18 -11.69
C LYS A 131 -7.89 4.16 -12.08
N THR A 132 -9.14 3.70 -12.04
CA THR A 132 -10.32 4.52 -12.30
C THR A 132 -10.50 5.57 -11.21
N GLY A 133 -10.33 5.20 -9.94
CA GLY A 133 -10.39 6.14 -8.81
C GLY A 133 -9.33 7.23 -8.89
N ALA A 134 -8.10 6.88 -9.29
CA ALA A 134 -7.02 7.84 -9.53
C ALA A 134 -7.37 8.82 -10.65
N SER A 135 -7.82 8.33 -11.82
CA SER A 135 -8.21 9.20 -12.95
C SER A 135 -9.33 10.19 -12.59
N LYS A 136 -10.24 9.82 -11.69
CA LYS A 136 -11.34 10.67 -11.24
C LYS A 136 -10.89 11.78 -10.28
N ARG A 137 -9.76 11.59 -9.58
CA ARG A 137 -9.19 12.60 -8.67
C ARG A 137 -8.47 13.72 -9.45
N ASP A 138 -8.00 13.41 -10.65
CA ASP A 138 -7.22 14.31 -11.51
C ASP A 138 -8.09 15.04 -12.56
N SER A 139 -9.42 14.85 -12.52
CA SER A 139 -10.41 15.51 -13.40
C SER A 139 -11.24 16.54 -12.64
#